data_AF-I4N7V7-F1
#
_entry.id   AF-I4N7V7-F1
#
_cell.length_a   1.000
_cell.length_b   1.000
_cell.length_c   1.000
_cell.angle_alpha   90.00
_cell.angle_beta   90.00
_cell.angle_gamma   90.00
#
_symmetry.space_group_name_H-M   'P 1'
#
loop_
_entity.id
_entity.type
_entity.pdbx_description
1 polymer ?
#
loop_
_entity_poly.entity_id
_entity_poly.type
_entity_poly.pdbx_seq_one_letter_code
_entity_poly.pdbx_strand_id
1 'polypeptide(L)' 'MKRILLAAGLLCMAGSALAAGKSCDELKSEVAAKIDAKGAHGYSLEVVDKGASAGAKVVGTCEAGTKEIVYKK' A
#
# COMPACT_ATOMS: atom_id res chain seq x y z
N MET A 1 27.63 -3.15 12.18
CA MET A 1 27.35 -4.48 11.58
C MET A 1 25.98 -4.98 12.02
N LYS A 2 25.18 -5.36 11.02
CA LYS A 2 24.12 -6.39 11.04
C LYS A 2 23.07 -6.32 12.17
N ARG A 3 22.05 -5.48 11.99
CA ARG A 3 20.74 -5.66 12.62
C ARG A 3 19.66 -5.71 11.55
N ILE A 4 19.46 -6.94 11.04
CA ILE A 4 18.14 -7.57 10.87
C ILE A 4 16.98 -6.57 10.66
N LEU A 5 16.80 -6.12 9.43
CA LEU A 5 15.52 -5.63 8.92
C LEU A 5 15.25 -6.48 7.66
N LEU A 6 14.76 -7.71 7.88
CA LEU A 6 13.41 -8.10 7.43
C LEU A 6 13.20 -7.68 5.96
N ALA A 7 13.76 -8.37 4.98
CA ALA A 7 13.23 -9.66 4.50
C ALA A 7 11.68 -9.73 4.58
N ALA A 8 11.01 -8.74 3.97
CA ALA A 8 9.58 -8.80 3.65
C ALA A 8 9.23 -7.85 2.48
N GLY A 9 10.06 -7.85 1.44
CA GLY A 9 9.77 -7.18 0.15
C GLY A 9 9.28 -8.15 -0.93
N LEU A 10 8.91 -9.37 -0.57
CA LEU A 10 8.51 -10.45 -1.49
C LEU A 10 6.99 -10.61 -1.52
N LEU A 11 6.24 -9.56 -1.90
CA LEU A 11 4.79 -9.69 -2.14
C LEU A 11 4.19 -8.67 -3.12
N CYS A 12 4.99 -8.07 -4.00
CA CYS A 12 4.46 -7.14 -5.02
C CYS A 12 4.33 -7.75 -6.42
N MET A 13 4.27 -9.08 -6.54
CA MET A 13 4.07 -9.77 -7.83
C MET A 13 2.91 -10.77 -7.79
N ALA A 14 1.89 -10.47 -6.99
CA ALA A 14 0.59 -11.13 -7.05
C ALA A 14 -0.51 -10.07 -7.31
N GLY A 15 -0.45 -9.48 -8.51
CA GLY A 15 -1.44 -8.50 -8.97
C GLY A 15 -1.52 -8.40 -10.49
N SER A 16 -0.96 -9.35 -11.24
CA SER A 16 -1.11 -9.45 -12.69
C SER A 16 -2.26 -10.41 -13.03
N ALA A 17 -3.48 -10.08 -12.60
CA ALA A 17 -4.67 -10.88 -12.98
C ALA A 17 -6.01 -10.13 -12.92
N LEU A 18 -6.06 -8.81 -12.77
CA LEU A 18 -7.30 -8.06 -13.01
C LEU A 18 -7.02 -6.90 -13.97
N ALA A 19 -7.38 -7.12 -15.23
CA ALA A 19 -7.29 -6.19 -16.35
C ALA A 19 -8.25 -4.99 -16.25
N ALA A 20 -8.68 -4.64 -15.05
CA ALA A 20 -9.29 -3.37 -14.69
C ALA A 20 -8.64 -3.01 -13.36
N GLY A 21 -7.69 -2.09 -13.36
CA GLY A 21 -7.01 -1.69 -12.14
C GLY A 21 -8.07 -1.27 -11.12
N LYS A 22 -8.15 -1.97 -9.98
CA LYS A 22 -9.08 -1.62 -8.91
C LYS A 22 -8.99 -0.12 -8.64
N SER A 23 -10.15 0.51 -8.52
CA SER A 23 -10.22 1.91 -8.12
C SER A 23 -9.50 2.08 -6.79
N CYS A 24 -8.83 3.21 -6.60
CA CYS A 24 -8.12 3.48 -5.35
C CYS A 24 -9.02 3.38 -4.12
N ASP A 25 -10.33 3.57 -4.28
CA ASP A 25 -11.32 3.46 -3.21
C ASP A 25 -11.47 2.02 -2.69
N GLU A 26 -11.69 1.04 -3.57
CA GLU A 26 -11.80 -0.36 -3.16
C GLU A 26 -10.50 -0.87 -2.51
N LEU A 27 -9.36 -0.55 -3.14
CA LEU A 27 -8.05 -0.93 -2.60
C LEU A 27 -7.77 -0.26 -1.26
N LYS A 28 -8.18 1.00 -1.06
CA LYS A 28 -8.07 1.67 0.25
C LYS A 28 -8.86 0.92 1.31
N SER A 29 -10.10 0.55 1.03
CA SER A 29 -10.94 -0.17 1.99
C SER A 29 -10.37 -1.53 2.36
N GLU A 30 -9.88 -2.30 1.39
CA GLU A 30 -9.19 -3.58 1.67
C GLU A 30 -7.91 -3.38 2.48
N VAL A 31 -7.09 -2.39 2.13
CA VAL A 31 -5.85 -2.07 2.85
C VAL A 31 -6.17 -1.64 4.28
N ALA A 32 -7.18 -0.78 4.48
CA ALA A 32 -7.64 -0.36 5.81
C ALA A 32 -8.07 -1.57 6.63
N ALA A 33 -8.95 -2.42 6.11
CA ALA A 33 -9.40 -3.62 6.80
C ALA A 33 -8.24 -4.55 7.21
N LYS A 34 -7.22 -4.69 6.35
CA LYS A 34 -6.02 -5.51 6.67
C LYS A 34 -5.11 -4.86 7.71
N ILE A 35 -5.06 -3.53 7.77
CA ILE A 35 -4.31 -2.77 8.77
C ILE A 35 -5.05 -2.81 10.11
N ASP A 36 -6.36 -2.61 10.11
CA ASP A 36 -7.23 -2.71 11.28
C ASP A 36 -7.18 -4.12 11.88
N ALA A 37 -7.21 -5.16 11.04
CA ALA A 37 -7.06 -6.55 11.47
C ALA A 37 -5.68 -6.85 12.10
N LYS A 38 -4.67 -6.00 11.85
CA LYS A 38 -3.36 -6.06 12.50
C LYS A 38 -3.31 -5.23 13.79
N GLY A 39 -4.40 -4.57 14.18
CA GLY A 39 -4.51 -3.74 15.38
C GLY A 39 -3.89 -2.36 15.24
N ALA A 40 -3.66 -1.88 14.02
CA ALA A 40 -3.23 -0.50 13.80
C ALA A 40 -4.46 0.42 13.81
N HIS A 41 -4.37 1.50 14.57
CA HIS A 41 -5.41 2.53 14.72
C HIS A 41 -4.79 3.92 14.66
N GLY A 42 -5.59 4.93 14.31
CA GLY A 42 -5.12 6.32 14.20
C GLY A 42 -4.19 6.55 13.01
N TYR A 43 -4.35 5.79 11.93
CA TYR A 43 -3.63 6.00 10.69
C TYR A 43 -4.52 6.67 9.64
N SER A 44 -3.90 7.19 8.60
CA SER A 44 -4.56 7.76 7.44
C SER A 44 -3.97 7.18 6.15
N LEU A 45 -4.84 6.92 5.18
CA LEU A 45 -4.46 6.40 3.86
C LEU A 45 -4.65 7.49 2.81
N GLU A 46 -3.54 8.00 2.29
CA GLU A 46 -3.54 9.03 1.26
C GLU A 46 -3.22 8.41 -0.10
N VAL A 47 -3.84 8.92 -1.16
CA VAL A 47 -3.47 8.52 -2.52
C VAL A 47 -2.61 9.60 -3.11
N VAL A 48 -1.43 9.20 -3.57
CA VAL A 48 -0.46 10.06 -4.23
C VAL A 48 -0.13 9.46 -5.59
N ASP A 49 0.40 10.28 -6.49
CA ASP A 49 0.94 9.77 -7.75
C ASP A 49 2.16 8.89 -7.49
N LYS A 50 2.42 7.96 -8.39
CA LYS A 50 3.56 7.04 -8.29
C LYS A 50 4.86 7.83 -8.15
N GLY A 51 5.61 7.56 -7.08
CA GLY A 51 6.89 8.24 -6.80
C GLY A 51 6.74 9.56 -6.05
N ALA A 52 5.52 10.05 -5.83
CA ALA A 52 5.24 11.20 -4.96
C ALA A 52 5.08 10.81 -3.48
N SER A 53 5.37 9.56 -3.12
CA SER A 53 5.27 9.05 -1.76
C SER A 53 6.27 9.68 -0.77
N ALA A 54 7.29 10.43 -1.24
CA ALA A 54 8.17 11.28 -0.42
C ALA A 54 8.73 10.61 0.87
N GLY A 55 8.96 9.29 0.83
CA GLY A 55 9.44 8.50 1.98
C GLY A 55 8.36 8.01 2.94
N ALA A 56 7.08 8.29 2.68
CA ALA A 56 5.95 7.67 3.34
C ALA A 56 5.83 6.19 2.95
N LYS A 57 5.18 5.41 3.83
CA LYS A 57 5.06 3.97 3.65
C LYS A 57 3.99 3.66 2.60
N VAL A 58 4.39 3.23 1.41
CA VAL A 58 3.46 2.75 0.38
C VAL A 58 2.89 1.39 0.81
N VAL A 59 1.58 1.33 1.00
CA VAL A 59 0.84 0.13 1.42
C VAL A 59 0.02 -0.50 0.29
N GLY A 60 -0.07 0.16 -0.86
CA GLY A 60 -0.69 -0.36 -2.06
C GLY A 60 -0.48 0.54 -3.27
N THR A 61 -0.82 0.04 -4.45
CA THR A 61 -0.85 0.79 -5.72
C THR A 61 -2.20 0.55 -6.40
N CYS A 62 -2.79 1.60 -6.96
CA CYS A 62 -4.11 1.58 -7.61
C CYS A 62 -4.05 2.24 -8.99
N GLU A 63 -5.16 2.21 -9.74
CA GLU A 63 -5.24 2.74 -11.11
C GLU A 63 -4.17 2.15 -12.05
N ALA A 64 -4.04 0.82 -12.03
CA ALA A 64 -3.02 0.09 -12.81
C ALA A 64 -1.56 0.49 -12.47
N GLY A 65 -1.33 1.07 -11.28
CA GLY A 65 -0.02 1.43 -10.79
C GLY A 65 0.45 2.84 -11.16
N THR A 66 -0.47 3.72 -11.55
CA THR A 66 -0.21 5.17 -11.69
C THR A 66 -0.25 5.89 -10.35
N LYS A 67 -0.97 5.35 -9.37
CA LYS A 67 -1.12 5.93 -8.03
C LYS A 67 -0.71 4.95 -6.94
N GLU A 68 -0.22 5.51 -5.84
CA GLU A 68 0.23 4.84 -4.63
C GLU A 68 -0.67 5.23 -3.45
N ILE A 69 -1.00 4.25 -2.61
CA ILE A 69 -1.67 4.48 -1.34
C ILE A 69 -0.58 4.52 -0.27
N VAL A 70 -0.38 5.68 0.33
CA VAL A 70 0.58 5.91 1.41
C VAL A 70 -0.09 5.87 2.76
N TYR A 71 0.57 5.21 3.69
CA TYR A 71 0.19 5.13 5.09
C TYR A 71 0.87 6.27 5.86
N LYS A 72 0.04 7.10 6.51
CA LYS A 72 0.46 8.11 7.47
C LYS A 72 -0.03 7.72 8.86
N LYS A 73 0.83 7.90 9.85
CA LYS A 73 0.53 7.81 11.28
C LYS A 73 0.56 9.21 11.86
#